data_AF-A0A7S3ZE39-F1
#
_entry.id   AF-A0A7S3ZE39-F1
#
_cell.length_a   1.000
_cell.length_b   1.000
_cell.length_c   1.000
_cell.angle_alpha   90.00
_cell.angle_beta   90.00
_cell.angle_gamma   90.00
#
_symmetry.space_group_name_H-M   'P 1'
#
loop_
_entity.id
_entity.type
_entity.pdbx_description
1 polymer ?
#
loop_
_entity_poly.entity_id
_entity_poly.type
_entity_poly.pdbx_seq_one_letter_code
_entity_poly.pdbx_strand_id
1 'polypeptide(L)'
;DDQAQTSFLNLISKHRVSAVVGPGASESAERVASIANFFGVPHVSCAATSEVLSNKDDYPMFFRVVPSDAGQTKAMAELILNVHRTHGRCFQQENENHQLEGE
;
A
#
# COMPACT_ATOMS: atom_id res chain seq x y z
N ASP A 1 -12.87 3.49 -0.68
CA ASP A 1 -13.68 3.03 0.48
C ASP A 1 -14.25 4.24 1.25
N ASP A 2 -15.50 4.62 0.96
CA ASP A 2 -16.14 5.81 1.56
C ASP A 2 -16.70 5.54 2.97
N GLN A 3 -16.93 4.27 3.31
CA GLN A 3 -17.41 3.86 4.62
C GLN A 3 -16.33 4.03 5.69
N ALA A 4 -15.07 3.71 5.35
CA ALA A 4 -13.92 3.93 6.24
C ALA A 4 -13.74 5.41 6.59
N GLN A 5 -13.87 6.31 5.61
CA GLN A 5 -13.80 7.76 5.82
C GLN A 5 -14.92 8.26 6.73
N THR A 6 -16.16 7.83 6.47
CA THR A 6 -17.33 8.24 7.27
C THR A 6 -17.20 7.78 8.72
N SER A 7 -16.76 6.55 8.93
CA SER A 7 -16.54 5.99 10.27
C SER A 7 -15.44 6.73 11.02
N PHE A 8 -14.35 7.08 10.34
CA PHE A 8 -13.27 7.89 10.90
C PHE A 8 -13.77 9.29 11.32
N LEU A 9 -14.50 9.98 10.44
CA LEU A 9 -15.06 11.30 10.75
C LEU A 9 -16.01 11.26 11.95
N ASN A 10 -16.81 10.21 12.08
CA ASN A 10 -17.71 10.03 13.23
C ASN A 10 -16.91 9.83 14.53
N LEU A 11 -15.83 9.04 14.50
CA LEU A 11 -14.95 8.86 15.66
C LEU A 11 -14.32 10.17 16.14
N ILE A 12 -13.77 10.98 15.23
CA ILE A 12 -13.10 12.23 15.62
C ILE A 12 -14.12 13.30 16.06
N SER A 13 -15.24 13.43 15.36
CA SER A 13 -16.22 14.50 15.60
C SER A 13 -17.15 14.21 16.77
N LYS A 14 -17.62 12.97 16.90
CA LYS A 14 -18.63 12.58 17.87
C LYS A 14 -18.02 12.03 19.16
N HIS A 15 -16.91 11.30 19.05
CA HIS A 15 -16.29 10.62 20.19
C HIS A 15 -15.01 11.29 20.68
N ARG A 16 -14.53 12.36 20.02
CA ARG A 16 -13.32 13.13 20.38
C ARG A 16 -12.11 12.23 20.68
N VAL A 17 -11.88 11.25 19.83
CA VAL A 17 -10.75 10.31 19.97
C VAL A 17 -9.41 11.01 19.68
N SER A 18 -8.37 10.64 20.42
CA SER A 18 -7.02 11.19 20.26
C SER A 18 -6.16 10.43 19.24
N ALA A 19 -6.52 9.18 18.91
CA ALA A 19 -5.84 8.35 17.93
C ALA A 19 -6.79 7.24 17.42
N VAL A 20 -6.51 6.69 16.23
CA VAL A 20 -7.31 5.60 15.63
C VAL A 20 -6.43 4.41 15.27
N VAL A 21 -6.89 3.20 15.55
CA VAL A 21 -6.25 1.95 15.09
C VAL A 21 -7.04 1.37 13.94
N GLY A 22 -6.35 1.02 12.86
CA GLY A 22 -6.91 0.67 11.56
C GLY A 22 -6.89 1.85 10.58
N PRO A 23 -7.35 1.63 9.33
CA PRO A 23 -7.92 0.41 8.76
C PRO A 23 -6.86 -0.59 8.25
N GLY A 24 -7.26 -1.85 8.05
CA GLY A 24 -6.35 -2.92 7.59
C GLY A 24 -6.06 -2.92 6.09
N ALA A 25 -7.02 -2.49 5.26
CA ALA A 25 -6.84 -2.43 3.81
C ALA A 25 -6.03 -1.18 3.40
N SER A 26 -5.11 -1.34 2.45
CA SER A 26 -4.23 -0.26 1.98
C SER A 26 -5.01 0.93 1.39
N GLU A 27 -6.00 0.68 0.52
CA GLU A 27 -6.81 1.76 -0.08
C GLU A 27 -7.55 2.58 0.99
N SER A 28 -8.20 1.89 1.93
CA SER A 28 -8.90 2.54 3.04
C SER A 28 -7.93 3.34 3.92
N ALA A 29 -6.71 2.84 4.13
CA ALA A 29 -5.70 3.52 4.92
C ALA A 29 -5.21 4.81 4.24
N GLU A 30 -4.98 4.80 2.92
CA GLU A 30 -4.65 6.00 2.14
C GLU A 30 -5.74 7.06 2.21
N ARG A 31 -7.00 6.64 2.03
CA ARG A 31 -8.17 7.52 2.12
C ARG A 31 -8.33 8.16 3.50
N VAL A 32 -8.07 7.40 4.57
CA VAL A 32 -8.15 7.89 5.95
C VAL A 32 -6.93 8.75 6.30
N ALA A 33 -5.73 8.40 5.82
CA ALA A 33 -4.49 9.12 6.12
C ALA A 33 -4.54 10.58 5.66
N SER A 34 -5.13 10.84 4.48
CA SER A 34 -5.32 12.21 3.99
C SER A 34 -6.19 13.06 4.93
N ILE A 35 -7.29 12.49 5.43
CA ILE A 35 -8.20 13.17 6.36
C ILE A 35 -7.54 13.31 7.75
N ALA A 36 -6.94 12.24 8.25
CA ALA A 36 -6.26 12.19 9.54
C ALA A 36 -5.14 13.23 9.64
N ASN A 37 -4.41 13.44 8.53
CA ASN A 37 -3.37 14.45 8.46
C ASN A 37 -3.94 15.88 8.59
N PHE A 38 -5.06 16.17 7.92
CA PHE A 38 -5.74 17.47 8.04
C PHE A 38 -6.22 17.76 9.48
N PHE A 39 -6.73 16.74 10.18
CA PHE A 39 -7.19 16.88 11.56
C PHE A 39 -6.07 16.74 12.62
N GLY A 40 -4.84 16.42 12.20
CA GLY A 40 -3.72 16.19 13.13
C GLY A 40 -3.95 15.00 14.06
N VAL A 41 -4.72 13.99 13.64
CA VAL A 41 -5.02 12.81 14.45
C VAL A 41 -4.14 11.65 13.98
N PRO A 42 -3.27 11.08 14.85
CA PRO A 42 -2.47 9.92 14.48
C PRO A 42 -3.35 8.69 14.25
N HIS A 43 -3.00 7.89 13.25
CA HIS A 43 -3.61 6.58 13.06
C HIS A 43 -2.59 5.48 12.75
N VAL A 44 -2.88 4.27 13.23
CA VAL A 44 -1.98 3.11 13.15
C VAL A 44 -2.65 1.98 12.37
N SER A 45 -2.14 1.62 11.20
CA SER A 45 -2.61 0.45 10.46
C SER A 45 -1.83 -0.82 10.82
N CYS A 46 -2.53 -1.92 11.08
CA CYS A 46 -1.88 -3.21 11.37
C CYS A 46 -1.59 -4.05 10.12
N ALA A 47 -2.11 -3.68 8.94
CA ALA A 47 -2.03 -4.51 7.74
C ALA A 47 -1.83 -3.76 6.41
N ALA A 48 -1.81 -2.43 6.39
CA ALA A 48 -1.59 -1.68 5.15
C ALA A 48 -0.11 -1.73 4.71
N THR A 49 0.13 -2.35 3.56
CA THR A 49 1.48 -2.58 3.02
C THR A 49 1.93 -1.59 1.94
N SER A 50 1.02 -0.72 1.48
CA SER A 50 1.28 0.27 0.42
C SER A 50 2.51 1.13 0.71
N GLU A 51 3.36 1.32 -0.31
CA GLU A 51 4.57 2.14 -0.22
C GLU A 51 4.24 3.63 -0.13
N VAL A 52 3.13 4.08 -0.72
CA VAL A 52 2.67 5.49 -0.72
C VAL A 52 2.54 6.04 0.70
N LEU A 53 2.03 5.22 1.61
CA LEU A 53 1.87 5.53 3.04
C LEU A 53 3.19 5.65 3.81
N SER A 54 4.31 5.30 3.19
CA SER A 54 5.64 5.41 3.81
C SER A 54 6.20 6.83 3.74
N ASN A 55 5.69 7.68 2.83
CA ASN A 55 6.16 9.05 2.72
C ASN A 55 5.66 9.88 3.91
N LYS A 56 6.59 10.28 4.77
CA LYS A 56 6.31 11.07 5.97
C LYS A 56 6.08 12.55 5.69
N ASP A 57 6.49 13.05 4.52
CA ASP A 57 6.18 14.41 4.10
C ASP A 57 4.69 14.55 3.77
N ASP A 58 4.11 13.52 3.12
CA ASP A 58 2.69 13.47 2.75
C ASP A 58 1.79 12.94 3.88
N TYR A 59 2.28 11.97 4.66
CA TYR A 59 1.53 11.27 5.71
C TYR A 59 2.27 11.23 7.06
N PRO A 60 2.53 12.39 7.71
CA PRO A 60 3.24 12.44 8.99
C PRO A 60 2.49 11.73 10.12
N MET A 61 1.15 11.69 10.04
CA MET A 61 0.27 11.09 11.05
C MET A 61 0.00 9.58 10.86
N PHE A 62 0.55 8.95 9.81
CA PHE A 62 0.38 7.53 9.52
C PHE A 62 1.47 6.67 10.19
N PHE A 63 1.07 5.63 10.91
CA PHE A 63 1.97 4.62 11.48
C PHE A 63 1.48 3.22 11.09
N ARG A 64 2.39 2.23 11.07
CA ARG A 64 2.01 0.82 10.87
C ARG A 64 2.90 -0.14 11.62
N VAL A 65 2.36 -1.31 11.94
CA VAL A 65 3.06 -2.37 12.69
C VAL A 65 3.86 -3.29 11.77
N VAL A 66 3.38 -3.53 10.55
CA VAL A 66 4.02 -4.41 9.55
C VAL A 66 4.95 -3.58 8.65
N PRO A 67 6.16 -4.08 8.31
CA PRO A 67 7.05 -3.39 7.37
C PRO A 67 6.43 -3.24 5.98
N SER A 68 6.88 -2.24 5.21
CA SER A 68 6.42 -2.00 3.83
C SER A 68 6.75 -3.16 2.89
N ASP A 69 5.94 -3.35 1.84
CA ASP A 69 6.26 -4.27 0.74
C ASP A 69 7.56 -3.93 -0.01
N ALA A 70 8.10 -2.72 0.18
CA ALA A 70 9.41 -2.29 -0.33
C ALA A 70 10.53 -3.30 -0.07
N GLY A 71 10.51 -3.96 1.10
CA GLY A 71 11.48 -5.00 1.44
C GLY A 71 11.36 -6.24 0.54
N GLN A 72 10.13 -6.66 0.24
CA GLN A 72 9.88 -7.80 -0.65
C GLN A 72 10.23 -7.47 -2.10
N THR A 73 9.90 -6.27 -2.59
CA THR A 73 10.25 -5.82 -3.94
C THR A 73 11.76 -5.76 -4.13
N LYS A 74 12.51 -5.23 -3.15
CA LYS A 74 13.97 -5.20 -3.18
C LYS A 74 14.57 -6.60 -3.19
N ALA A 75 14.06 -7.50 -2.35
CA ALA A 75 14.50 -8.90 -2.33
C ALA A 75 14.23 -9.62 -3.66
N MET A 76 13.07 -9.37 -4.29
CA MET A 76 12.74 -9.91 -5.61
C MET A 76 13.63 -9.33 -6.71
N ALA A 77 13.90 -8.02 -6.69
CA ALA A 77 14.83 -7.39 -7.62
C ALA A 77 16.25 -7.94 -7.46
N GLU A 78 16.73 -8.11 -6.23
CA GLU A 78 18.03 -8.72 -5.94
C GLU A 78 18.09 -10.18 -6.40
N LEU A 79 17.02 -10.96 -6.18
CA LEU A 79 16.93 -12.33 -6.68
C LEU A 79 17.00 -12.38 -8.21
N ILE A 80 16.23 -11.54 -8.91
CA ILE A 80 16.23 -11.47 -10.38
C ILE A 80 17.60 -11.04 -10.91
N LEU A 81 18.26 -10.07 -10.26
CA LEU A 81 19.61 -9.64 -10.61
C LEU A 81 20.67 -10.71 -10.34
N ASN A 82 20.56 -11.46 -9.24
CA ASN A 82 21.47 -12.55 -8.92
C ASN A 82 21.29 -13.73 -9.88
N VAL A 83 20.05 -14.08 -10.21
CA VAL A 83 19.73 -15.12 -11.19
C VAL A 83 20.24 -14.70 -12.58
N HIS A 84 20.05 -13.44 -12.99
CA HIS A 84 20.62 -12.91 -14.25
C HIS A 84 22.15 -12.96 -14.29
N ARG A 85 22.83 -12.63 -13.18
CA ARG A 85 24.30 -12.63 -13.11
C ARG A 85 24.91 -14.02 -13.14
N THR A 86 24.19 -15.03 -12.68
CA THR A 86 24.67 -16.42 -12.62
C THR A 86 24.21 -17.27 -13.80
N HIS A 87 23.08 -16.92 -14.42
CA HIS A 87 22.47 -17.68 -15.50
C HIS A 87 22.04 -16.70 -16.59
N GLY A 88 22.87 -16.53 -17.61
CA GLY A 88 22.53 -15.74 -18.81
C GLY A 88 21.37 -16.37 -19.59
N ARG A 89 20.14 -16.24 -19.10
CA ARG A 89 18.92 -16.63 -19.79
C ARG A 89 17.89 -15.51 -19.76
N CYS A 90 17.41 -15.20 -20.96
CA CYS A 90 16.35 -14.26 -21.28
C CYS A 90 15.02 -14.70 -20.64
N PHE A 91 14.31 -13.79 -19.96
CA PHE A 91 12.88 -13.95 -19.73
C PHE A 91 12.17 -13.60 -21.04
N GLN A 92 11.78 -14.63 -21.79
CA GLN A 92 10.90 -14.45 -22.94
C GLN A 92 9.48 -14.72 -22.47
N GLN A 93 8.66 -13.67 -22.42
CA GLN A 93 7.23 -13.81 -22.22
C GLN A 93 6.63 -14.32 -23.54
N GLU A 94 6.20 -15.58 -23.57
CA GLU A 94 5.36 -16.10 -24.66
C GLU A 94 3.97 -15.48 -24.53
N ASN A 95 3.69 -14.48 -25.38
CA ASN A 95 2.32 -14.07 -25.64
C ASN A 95 1.76 -14.99 -26.73
N GLU A 96 0.88 -15.90 -26.36
CA GLU A 96 0.06 -16.63 -27.34
C GLU A 96 -0.90 -15.65 -28.02
N ASN A 97 -0.49 -15.08 -29.14
CA ASN A 97 -1.39 -14.47 -30.11
C ASN A 97 -2.11 -15.59 -30.87
N HIS A 98 -3.27 -16.02 -30.38
CA HIS A 98 -4.24 -16.72 -31.23
C HIS A 98 -4.93 -15.69 -32.14
N GLN A 99 -4.25 -15.31 -33.23
CA GLN A 99 -4.90 -14.87 -34.46
C GLN A 99 -5.41 -16.13 -35.16
N LEU A 100 -6.73 -16.36 -35.16
CA LEU A 100 -7.35 -17.20 -36.17
C LEU A 100 -7.85 -16.27 -37.28
N GLU A 101 -7.04 -16.20 -38.34
CA GLU A 101 -7.52 -15.80 -39.65
C GLU A 101 -8.43 -16.90 -40.22
N GLY A 102 -9.58 -16.47 -40.75
CA GLY A 102 -10.18 -16.95 -42.00
C GLY A 102 -10.50 -18.43 -42.17
N GLU A 103 -11.80 -18.74 -42.17
CA GLU A 103 -12.50 -19.18 -43.39
C GLU A 103 -13.88 -18.51 -43.48
#